data_AF-A0A939W0K5-F1
#
_entry.id   AF-A0A939W0K5-F1
#
_cell.length_a   1.000
_cell.length_b   1.000
_cell.length_c   1.000
_cell.angle_alpha   90.00
_cell.angle_beta   90.00
_cell.angle_gamma   90.00
#
_symmetry.space_group_name_H-M   'P 1'
#
loop_
_entity.id
_entity.type
_entity.pdbx_description
1 polymer ?
#
loop_
_entity_poly.entity_id
_entity_poly.type
_entity_poly.pdbx_seq_one_letter_code
_entity_poly.pdbx_strand_id
1 'polypeptide(L)'
;MNCLITITGLSETGEQDTVETKSLGMVHTVQTESGQGYRLDYRTAEDGLGTKHTITLCDDYAEIRRSGGVRTVMKVVPGEDHDCIYETSAGVLAFTVRGKASAVWEENGKVSARLSYSLLSGKDILSNNEILITAEPLG
;
A
#
# COMPACT_ATOMS: atom_id res chain seq x y z
N MET A 1 -12.61 -12.27 -5.75
CA MET A 1 -12.06 -13.60 -5.39
C MET A 1 -11.55 -13.54 -3.95
N ASN A 2 -11.82 -14.56 -3.14
CA ASN A 2 -11.24 -14.64 -1.80
C ASN A 2 -9.76 -14.98 -1.90
N CYS A 3 -8.93 -14.32 -1.12
CA CYS A 3 -7.48 -14.46 -1.21
C CYS A 3 -6.80 -14.29 0.14
N LEU A 4 -5.60 -14.87 0.26
CA LEU A 4 -4.63 -14.50 1.28
C LEU A 4 -3.81 -13.33 0.75
N ILE A 5 -3.87 -12.19 1.43
CA ILE A 5 -3.08 -11.00 1.09
C ILE A 5 -1.85 -10.99 1.99
N THR A 6 -0.67 -10.92 1.38
CA THR A 6 0.61 -10.71 2.07
C THR A 6 1.20 -9.38 1.63
N ILE A 7 1.63 -8.57 2.59
CA ILE A 7 2.31 -7.30 2.36
C ILE A 7 3.64 -7.36 3.09
N THR A 8 4.73 -7.24 2.34
CA THR A 8 6.09 -7.15 2.88
C THR A 8 6.62 -5.76 2.57
N GLY A 9 6.85 -4.97 3.61
CA GLY A 9 7.46 -3.65 3.52
C GLY A 9 8.93 -3.72 3.92
N LEU A 10 9.78 -3.08 3.12
CA LEU A 10 11.17 -2.80 3.42
C LEU A 10 11.34 -1.30 3.59
N SER A 11 11.91 -0.86 4.70
CA SER A 11 12.23 0.54 4.97
C SER A 11 13.72 0.68 5.24
N GLU A 12 14.33 1.66 4.59
CA GLU A 12 15.73 2.04 4.80
C GLU A 12 15.77 3.47 5.37
N THR A 13 16.08 3.57 6.67
CA THR A 13 16.26 4.84 7.43
C THR A 13 17.69 4.98 7.95
N GLY A 14 18.64 4.23 7.37
CA GLY A 14 20.02 4.06 7.84
C GLY A 14 20.32 2.65 8.38
N GLU A 15 19.28 1.95 8.85
CA GLU A 15 19.24 0.50 9.05
C GLU A 15 18.08 -0.05 8.21
N GLN A 16 18.19 -1.30 7.76
CA GLN A 16 17.18 -1.97 6.95
C GLN A 16 16.17 -2.66 7.88
N ASP A 17 14.92 -2.22 7.87
CA ASP A 17 13.84 -2.85 8.62
C ASP A 17 12.84 -3.51 7.66
N THR A 18 12.37 -4.71 8.04
CA THR A 18 11.43 -5.50 7.24
C THR A 18 10.21 -5.84 8.07
N VAL A 19 9.04 -5.50 7.56
CA VAL A 19 7.75 -5.81 8.18
C VAL A 19 6.93 -6.66 7.22
N GLU A 20 6.36 -7.76 7.72
CA GLU A 20 5.42 -8.59 6.97
C GLU A 20 4.06 -8.58 7.66
N THR A 21 2.99 -8.49 6.88
CA THR A 21 1.61 -8.63 7.35
C THR A 21 0.84 -9.56 6.44
N LYS A 22 0.03 -10.44 7.03
CA LYS A 22 -0.87 -11.35 6.32
C LYS A 22 -2.30 -11.14 6.78
N SER A 23 -3.24 -11.08 5.84
CA SER A 23 -4.66 -11.00 6.15
C SER A 23 -5.50 -11.68 5.07
N LEU A 24 -6.66 -12.19 5.47
CA LEU A 24 -7.66 -12.67 4.53
C LEU A 24 -8.41 -11.47 3.94
N GLY A 25 -8.66 -11.51 2.64
CA GLY A 25 -9.37 -10.43 1.97
C GLY A 25 -9.93 -10.84 0.63
N MET A 26 -10.28 -9.82 -0.14
CA MET A 26 -10.85 -9.97 -1.48
C MET A 26 -10.02 -9.21 -2.49
N VAL A 27 -9.82 -9.82 -3.66
CA VAL A 27 -9.30 -9.15 -4.85
C VAL A 27 -10.41 -9.00 -5.89
N HIS A 28 -10.45 -7.82 -6.51
CA HIS A 28 -11.36 -7.45 -7.58
C HIS A 28 -10.56 -6.90 -8.75
N THR A 29 -10.95 -7.23 -9.98
CA THR A 29 -10.49 -6.47 -11.15
C THR A 29 -11.26 -5.15 -11.19
N VAL A 30 -10.57 -4.07 -11.56
CA VAL A 30 -11.15 -2.73 -11.69
C VAL A 30 -10.65 -2.07 -12.96
N GLN A 31 -11.46 -1.17 -13.53
CA GLN A 31 -11.03 -0.29 -14.61
C GLN A 31 -10.57 1.04 -13.99
N THR A 32 -9.37 1.47 -14.34
CA THR A 32 -8.79 2.78 -13.98
C THR A 32 -8.57 3.61 -15.23
N GLU A 33 -8.17 4.87 -15.05
CA GLU A 33 -7.79 5.75 -16.16
C GLU A 33 -6.57 5.22 -16.94
N SER A 34 -5.66 4.52 -16.25
CA SER A 34 -4.46 3.92 -16.86
C SER A 34 -4.66 2.51 -17.43
N GLY A 35 -5.83 1.90 -17.23
CA GLY A 35 -6.17 0.60 -17.83
C GLY A 35 -6.88 -0.35 -16.87
N GLN A 36 -6.62 -1.65 -17.03
CA GLN A 36 -7.11 -2.64 -16.07
C GLN A 36 -6.17 -2.70 -14.87
N GLY A 37 -6.74 -2.69 -13.67
CA GLY A 37 -6.01 -2.83 -12.41
C GLY A 37 -6.71 -3.78 -11.44
N TYR A 38 -6.20 -3.81 -10.22
CA TYR A 38 -6.71 -4.64 -9.15
C TYR A 38 -7.06 -3.80 -7.93
N ARG A 39 -8.13 -4.19 -7.22
CA ARG A 39 -8.49 -3.66 -5.91
C ARG A 39 -8.44 -4.78 -4.88
N LEU A 40 -7.66 -4.59 -3.83
CA LEU A 40 -7.58 -5.47 -2.67
C LEU A 40 -8.32 -4.86 -1.50
N ASP A 41 -9.23 -5.61 -0.88
CA ASP A 41 -10.00 -5.19 0.28
C ASP A 41 -9.77 -6.17 1.43
N TYR A 42 -9.26 -5.69 2.57
CA TYR A 42 -9.05 -6.51 3.78
C TYR A 42 -9.21 -5.68 5.06
N ARG A 43 -9.17 -6.37 6.20
CA ARG A 43 -9.24 -5.74 7.53
C ARG A 43 -8.06 -6.19 8.40
N THR A 44 -7.58 -5.29 9.23
CA THR A 44 -6.65 -5.57 10.32
C THR A 44 -7.26 -5.08 11.63
N ALA A 45 -6.87 -5.68 12.75
CA ALA A 45 -7.09 -5.10 14.07
C ALA A 45 -5.80 -4.38 14.45
N GLU A 46 -5.72 -3.09 14.16
CA GLU A 46 -4.62 -2.23 14.61
C GLU A 46 -5.08 -1.54 15.90
N ASP A 47 -4.32 -1.68 16.98
CA ASP A 47 -4.60 -1.05 18.29
C ASP A 47 -5.99 -1.38 18.90
N GLY A 48 -6.52 -2.57 18.60
CA GLY A 48 -7.84 -2.99 19.06
C GLY A 48 -9.02 -2.32 18.33
N LEU A 49 -8.73 -1.44 17.37
CA LEU A 49 -9.71 -0.81 16.50
C LEU A 49 -9.62 -1.44 15.10
N GLY A 50 -10.76 -1.83 14.54
CA GLY A 50 -10.79 -2.40 13.20
C GLY A 50 -10.40 -1.35 12.15
N THR A 51 -9.34 -1.61 11.40
CA THR A 51 -8.93 -0.81 10.24
C THR A 51 -9.31 -1.56 8.97
N LYS A 52 -10.10 -0.92 8.11
CA LYS A 52 -10.35 -1.39 6.74
C LYS A 52 -9.27 -0.82 5.83
N HIS A 53 -8.66 -1.70 5.05
CA HIS A 53 -7.70 -1.37 4.01
C HIS A 53 -8.34 -1.62 2.65
N THR A 54 -8.19 -0.65 1.76
CA THR A 54 -8.53 -0.76 0.34
C THR A 54 -7.31 -0.31 -0.46
N ILE A 55 -6.72 -1.23 -1.23
CA ILE A 55 -5.54 -0.96 -2.05
C ILE A 55 -5.93 -1.05 -3.52
N THR A 56 -5.69 -0.01 -4.29
CA THR A 56 -5.83 -0.01 -5.74
C THR A 56 -4.45 -0.08 -6.37
N LEU A 57 -4.26 -0.98 -7.34
CA LEU A 57 -2.97 -1.32 -7.95
C LEU A 57 -3.08 -1.29 -9.48
N CYS A 58 -2.19 -0.55 -10.12
CA CYS A 58 -1.96 -0.43 -11.56
C CYS A 58 -0.45 -0.29 -11.85
N ASP A 59 -0.03 -0.49 -13.10
CA ASP A 59 1.38 -0.43 -13.48
C ASP A 59 2.05 0.93 -13.24
N ASP A 60 1.30 2.02 -13.18
CA ASP A 60 1.79 3.38 -13.00
C ASP A 60 1.19 4.09 -11.78
N TYR A 61 0.40 3.38 -10.99
CA TYR A 61 -0.36 3.97 -9.90
C TYR A 61 -0.66 2.93 -8.83
N ALA A 62 -0.42 3.31 -7.57
CA ALA A 62 -0.99 2.61 -6.45
C ALA A 62 -1.58 3.59 -5.45
N GLU A 63 -2.68 3.19 -4.82
CA GLU A 63 -3.29 3.94 -3.74
C GLU A 63 -3.70 3.01 -2.61
N ILE A 64 -3.26 3.34 -1.40
CA ILE A 64 -3.56 2.61 -0.18
C ILE A 64 -4.45 3.51 0.67
N ARG A 65 -5.72 3.13 0.81
CA ARG A 65 -6.68 3.78 1.70
C ARG A 65 -6.84 2.97 2.96
N ARG A 66 -6.69 3.62 4.12
CA ARG A 66 -7.06 3.06 5.42
C ARG A 66 -8.19 3.87 6.03
N SER A 67 -9.12 3.18 6.68
CA SER A 67 -10.23 3.81 7.40
C SER A 67 -10.58 3.02 8.66
N GLY A 68 -11.03 3.69 9.71
CA GLY A 68 -11.31 3.07 11.02
C GLY A 68 -10.36 3.60 12.09
N GLY A 69 -9.65 2.68 12.77
CA GLY A 69 -8.65 3.03 13.79
C GLY A 69 -7.48 3.87 13.26
N VAL A 70 -7.13 3.67 11.99
CA VAL A 70 -6.22 4.52 11.22
C VAL A 70 -6.95 5.09 10.01
N ARG A 71 -6.71 6.36 9.71
CA ARG A 71 -7.18 7.00 8.46
C ARG A 71 -6.00 7.55 7.69
N THR A 72 -5.88 7.12 6.44
CA THR A 72 -4.86 7.63 5.52
C THR A 72 -5.25 7.35 4.08
N VAL A 73 -4.77 8.19 3.17
CA VAL A 73 -4.79 7.94 1.73
C VAL A 73 -3.37 8.18 1.24
N MET A 74 -2.66 7.09 0.97
CA MET A 74 -1.31 7.11 0.45
C MET A 74 -1.35 6.82 -1.05
N LYS A 75 -0.67 7.64 -1.85
CA LYS A 75 -0.54 7.44 -3.30
C LYS A 75 0.92 7.25 -3.68
N VAL A 76 1.18 6.27 -4.54
CA VAL A 76 2.49 6.02 -5.15
C VAL A 76 2.31 6.14 -6.65
N VAL A 77 2.77 7.27 -7.20
CA VAL A 77 2.72 7.57 -8.63
C VAL A 77 4.16 7.89 -9.08
N PRO A 78 4.76 7.10 -9.99
CA PRO A 78 6.15 7.28 -10.39
C PRO A 78 6.44 8.71 -10.89
N GLY A 79 7.40 9.37 -10.25
CA GLY A 79 7.82 10.74 -10.62
C GLY A 79 6.99 11.85 -9.98
N GLU A 80 5.95 11.53 -9.22
CA GLU A 80 5.09 12.52 -8.55
C GLU A 80 5.25 12.50 -7.03
N ASP A 81 5.02 13.67 -6.44
CA ASP A 81 4.96 13.90 -5.00
C ASP A 81 3.49 14.07 -4.59
N HIS A 82 3.05 13.32 -3.57
CA HIS A 82 1.72 13.46 -2.99
C HIS A 82 1.79 13.62 -1.48
N ASP A 83 1.09 14.62 -0.95
CA ASP A 83 0.93 14.76 0.48
C ASP A 83 0.03 13.64 1.02
N CYS A 84 0.44 13.09 2.15
CA CYS A 84 -0.23 12.01 2.84
C CYS A 84 -0.42 12.40 4.31
N ILE A 85 -1.66 12.30 4.77
CA ILE A 85 -2.01 12.50 6.17
C ILE A 85 -2.25 11.12 6.78
N TYR A 86 -1.59 10.86 7.91
CA TYR A 86 -1.72 9.64 8.69
C TYR A 86 -2.33 10.00 10.05
N GLU A 87 -3.63 9.70 10.19
CA GLU A 87 -4.38 10.01 11.40
C GLU A 87 -4.58 8.73 12.22
N THR A 88 -4.24 8.80 13.50
CA THR A 88 -4.52 7.77 14.51
C THR A 88 -5.22 8.39 15.71
N SER A 89 -5.59 7.56 16.68
CA SER A 89 -6.12 8.03 17.98
C SER A 89 -5.10 8.84 18.78
N ALA A 90 -3.80 8.65 18.54
CA ALA A 90 -2.72 9.33 19.25
C ALA A 90 -2.35 10.69 18.63
N GLY A 91 -2.76 10.96 17.39
CA GLY A 91 -2.48 12.22 16.72
C GLY A 91 -2.46 12.12 15.20
N VAL A 92 -1.99 13.21 14.57
CA VAL A 92 -1.91 13.34 13.11
C VAL A 92 -0.46 13.56 12.72
N LEU A 93 0.00 12.77 11.75
CA LEU A 93 1.29 12.94 11.09
C LEU A 93 1.06 13.28 9.63
N ALA A 94 1.85 14.20 9.09
CA ALA A 94 1.83 14.57 7.68
C ALA A 94 3.21 14.35 7.08
N PHE A 95 3.25 13.77 5.89
CA PHE A 95 4.47 13.53 5.13
C PHE A 95 4.16 13.55 3.63
N THR A 96 5.18 13.80 2.82
CA THR A 96 5.07 13.73 1.37
C THR A 96 5.59 12.38 0.89
N VAL A 97 4.85 11.73 -0.01
CA VAL A 97 5.22 10.47 -0.65
C VAL A 97 5.73 10.79 -2.04
N ARG A 98 7.01 10.54 -2.29
CA ARG A 98 7.61 10.61 -3.63
C ARG A 98 7.58 9.25 -4.28
N GLY A 99 6.72 9.05 -5.26
CA GLY A 99 6.61 7.78 -5.97
C GLY A 99 7.80 7.54 -6.90
N LYS A 100 8.39 6.35 -6.85
CA LYS A 100 9.50 5.94 -7.72
C LYS A 100 9.06 4.88 -8.73
N ALA A 101 8.30 3.89 -8.29
CA ALA A 101 7.83 2.81 -9.14
C ALA A 101 6.52 2.22 -8.61
N SER A 102 5.66 1.81 -9.54
CA SER A 102 4.59 0.84 -9.34
C SER A 102 4.76 -0.21 -10.44
N ALA A 103 4.38 -1.45 -10.19
CA ALA A 103 4.33 -2.51 -11.18
C ALA A 103 3.38 -3.58 -10.67
N VAL A 104 2.52 -4.09 -11.54
CA VAL A 104 1.54 -5.12 -11.20
C VAL A 104 1.63 -6.25 -12.19
N TRP A 105 1.54 -7.48 -11.71
CA TRP A 105 1.50 -8.64 -12.58
C TRP A 105 0.62 -9.73 -11.98
N GLU A 106 0.09 -10.57 -12.86
CA GLU A 106 -0.66 -11.75 -12.48
C GLU A 106 0.02 -12.99 -13.06
N GLU A 107 0.24 -14.00 -12.20
CA GLU A 107 0.78 -15.28 -12.60
C GLU A 107 -0.01 -16.39 -11.90
N ASN A 108 -0.58 -17.34 -12.67
CA ASN A 108 -1.37 -18.46 -12.14
C ASN A 108 -2.50 -18.02 -11.18
N GLY A 109 -3.16 -16.89 -11.47
CA GLY A 109 -4.23 -16.33 -10.64
C GLY A 109 -3.77 -15.59 -9.38
N LYS A 110 -2.47 -15.60 -9.08
CA LYS A 110 -1.86 -14.79 -8.02
C LYS A 110 -1.59 -13.39 -8.56
N VAL A 111 -2.19 -12.39 -7.93
CA VAL A 111 -1.90 -10.97 -8.21
C VAL A 111 -0.72 -10.55 -7.35
N SER A 112 0.27 -9.90 -7.94
CA SER A 112 1.43 -9.37 -7.25
C SER A 112 1.70 -7.94 -7.69
N ALA A 113 2.20 -7.11 -6.77
CA ALA A 113 2.59 -5.75 -7.07
C ALA A 113 3.84 -5.35 -6.30
N ARG A 114 4.70 -4.55 -6.94
CA ARG A 114 5.88 -3.95 -6.30
C ARG A 114 5.77 -2.44 -6.37
N LEU A 115 5.88 -1.80 -5.21
CA LEU A 115 5.86 -0.35 -5.06
C LEU A 115 7.21 0.11 -4.54
N SER A 116 7.70 1.26 -5.02
CA SER A 116 8.87 1.93 -4.46
C SER A 116 8.58 3.42 -4.31
N TYR A 117 8.92 3.98 -3.16
CA TYR A 117 8.69 5.38 -2.84
C TYR A 117 9.66 5.87 -1.76
N SER A 118 9.78 7.19 -1.63
CA SER A 118 10.40 7.83 -0.47
C SER A 118 9.36 8.54 0.37
N LEU A 119 9.52 8.51 1.68
CA LEU A 119 8.80 9.40 2.59
C LEU A 119 9.65 10.63 2.88
N LEU A 120 9.03 11.81 2.85
CA LEU A 120 9.69 13.08 3.07
C LEU A 120 8.98 13.87 4.18
N SER A 121 9.78 14.60 4.95
CA SER A 121 9.31 15.67 5.83
C SER A 121 9.88 16.98 5.30
N GLY A 122 9.05 17.77 4.62
CA GLY A 122 9.52 18.93 3.87
C GLY A 122 10.47 18.49 2.74
N LYS A 123 11.75 18.85 2.83
CA LYS A 123 12.78 18.50 1.83
C LYS A 123 13.63 17.30 2.22
N ASP A 124 13.54 16.85 3.46
CA ASP A 124 14.39 15.79 3.98
C ASP A 124 13.75 14.42 3.72
N ILE A 125 14.55 13.49 3.20
CA ILE A 125 14.12 12.10 3.03
C ILE A 125 14.17 11.42 4.39
N LEU A 126 13.02 10.94 4.85
CA LEU A 126 12.90 10.17 6.08
C LEU A 126 13.27 8.71 5.84
N SER A 127 12.74 8.12 4.77
CA SER A 127 13.02 6.72 4.41
C SER A 127 12.88 6.47 2.92
N ASN A 128 13.62 5.47 2.42
CA ASN A 128 13.34 4.82 1.15
C ASN A 128 12.61 3.51 1.43
N ASN A 129 11.54 3.24 0.69
CA ASN A 129 10.68 2.11 0.96
C ASN A 129 10.43 1.31 -0.31
N GLU A 130 10.35 0.01 -0.13
CA GLU A 130 9.79 -0.92 -1.11
C GLU A 130 8.67 -1.72 -0.46
N ILE A 131 7.60 -1.97 -1.20
CA ILE A 131 6.52 -2.85 -0.76
C ILE A 131 6.33 -3.91 -1.83
N LEU A 132 6.31 -5.18 -1.40
CA LEU A 132 5.79 -6.29 -2.17
C LEU A 132 4.41 -6.66 -1.64
N ILE A 133 3.41 -6.63 -2.51
CA ILE A 133 2.04 -7.04 -2.21
C ILE A 133 1.74 -8.30 -3.02
N THR A 134 1.19 -9.32 -2.39
CA THR A 134 0.67 -10.50 -3.08
C THR A 134 -0.76 -10.81 -2.61
N ALA A 135 -1.59 -11.28 -3.52
CA ALA A 135 -2.93 -11.77 -3.26
C ALA A 135 -3.08 -13.15 -3.91
N GLU A 136 -3.05 -14.19 -3.08
CA GLU A 136 -3.11 -15.59 -3.50
C GLU A 136 -4.54 -16.13 -3.37
N PRO A 137 -5.13 -16.70 -4.44
CA PRO A 137 -6.46 -17.31 -4.38
C PRO A 137 -6.56 -18.35 -3.25
N LEU A 138 -7.68 -18.33 -2.52
CA LEU A 138 -8.06 -19.43 -1.66
C LEU A 138 -8.91 -20.40 -2.49
N GLY A 139 -8.49 -21.67 -2.53
CA GLY A 139 -9.16 -22.73 -3.30
C GLY A 139 -10.58 -23.03 -2.84
#